data_AF-A0A8S1EYC0-F1
#
_entry.id   AF-A0A8S1EYC0-F1
#
_cell.length_a   1.000
_cell.length_b   1.000
_cell.length_c   1.000
_cell.angle_alpha   90.00
_cell.angle_beta   90.00
_cell.angle_gamma   90.00
#
_symmetry.space_group_name_H-M   'P 1'
#
loop_
_entity.id
_entity.type
_entity.pdbx_description
1 polymer ?
#
loop_
_entity_poly.entity_id
_entity_poly.type
_entity_poly.pdbx_seq_one_letter_code
_entity_poly.pdbx_strand_id
1 'polypeptide(L)'
;MQQVSPLKCPNRCSRRGRCWTSADDDVKCVCFHGYVGAFCEISDDPSNFNWAHAISMLIGFILGLIIMSTAIIVWWKFYTKKREQEHVENS
;
A
#
# COMPACT_ATOMS: atom_id res chain seq x y z
N MET A 1 11.36 26.30 11.03
CA MET A 1 12.28 25.41 10.28
C MET A 1 13.39 26.29 9.76
N GLN A 2 14.65 25.99 10.09
CA GLN A 2 15.79 26.79 9.64
C GLN A 2 16.74 25.90 8.82
N GLN A 3 17.32 26.47 7.76
CA GLN A 3 18.28 25.75 6.93
C GLN A 3 19.63 25.68 7.62
N VAL A 4 20.10 24.45 7.85
CA VAL A 4 21.34 24.19 8.58
C VAL A 4 22.47 23.86 7.62
N SER A 5 23.70 24.18 8.00
CA SER A 5 24.89 23.86 7.23
C SER A 5 24.96 22.35 6.93
N PRO A 6 25.29 21.96 5.69
CA PRO A 6 25.27 20.55 5.27
C PRO A 6 26.24 19.65 6.04
N LEU A 7 27.26 20.20 6.73
CA LEU A 7 28.17 19.41 7.57
C LEU A 7 27.52 18.86 8.85
N LYS A 8 26.46 19.51 9.36
CA LYS A 8 25.81 19.12 10.62
C LYS A 8 24.70 18.08 10.42
N CYS A 9 24.45 17.71 9.17
CA CYS A 9 23.34 16.86 8.78
C CYS A 9 23.78 15.41 8.65
N PRO A 10 23.05 14.45 9.23
CA PRO A 10 23.39 13.05 9.11
C PRO A 10 23.44 12.65 7.63
N ASN A 11 24.56 12.05 7.23
CA ASN A 11 24.82 11.61 5.85
C ASN A 11 24.63 12.69 4.76
N ARG A 12 24.60 13.99 5.11
CA ARG A 12 24.36 15.11 4.16
C ARG A 12 23.12 14.93 3.29
N CYS A 13 22.07 14.26 3.78
CA CYS A 13 20.89 13.90 2.99
C CYS A 13 21.28 13.26 1.63
N SER A 14 22.34 12.42 1.62
CA SER A 14 22.91 11.77 0.44
C SER A 14 23.28 12.74 -0.71
N ARG A 15 23.47 14.03 -0.41
CA ARG A 15 23.59 15.15 -1.39
C ARG A 15 22.41 15.26 -2.35
N ARG A 16 21.26 14.67 -1.99
CA ARG A 16 20.04 14.54 -2.79
C ARG A 16 18.85 15.23 -2.10
N GLY A 17 19.13 16.15 -1.17
CA GLY A 17 18.11 16.90 -0.44
C GLY A 17 18.67 18.12 0.28
N ARG A 18 17.77 18.88 0.89
CA ARG A 18 18.07 19.99 1.80
C ARG A 18 17.93 19.52 3.23
N CYS A 19 18.76 20.08 4.11
CA CYS A 19 18.72 19.76 5.52
C CYS A 19 18.10 20.90 6.33
N TRP A 20 17.08 20.57 7.12
CA TRP A 20 16.35 21.50 7.97
C TRP A 20 16.30 21.01 9.41
N THR A 21 16.35 21.94 10.36
CA THR A 21 16.04 21.65 11.76
C THR A 21 14.58 21.95 12.07
N SER A 22 13.94 21.02 12.77
CA SER A 22 12.63 21.18 13.37
C SER A 22 12.69 22.10 14.59
N ALA A 23 11.54 22.47 15.13
CA ALA A 23 11.45 23.27 16.36
C ALA A 23 12.03 22.54 17.58
N ASP A 24 12.02 21.21 17.58
CA ASP A 24 12.52 20.34 18.65
C ASP A 24 14.02 19.96 18.49
N ASP A 25 14.80 20.76 17.75
CA ASP A 25 16.20 20.47 17.37
C ASP A 25 16.43 19.17 16.56
N ASP A 26 15.36 18.49 16.15
CA ASP A 26 15.44 17.31 15.28
C ASP A 26 15.84 17.69 13.84
N VAL A 27 16.85 16.99 13.30
CA VAL A 27 17.37 17.26 11.95
C VAL A 27 16.64 16.39 10.94
N LYS A 28 15.93 17.02 10.00
CA LYS A 28 15.20 16.36 8.92
C LYS A 28 15.76 16.70 7.55
N CYS A 29 15.80 15.69 6.69
CA CYS A 29 16.13 15.84 5.28
C CYS A 29 14.86 16.01 4.45
N VAL A 30 14.85 17.07 3.62
CA VAL A 30 13.83 17.29 2.60
C VAL A 30 14.42 16.91 1.25
N CYS A 31 13.95 15.82 0.70
CA CYS A 31 14.49 15.25 -0.52
C CYS A 31 14.11 16.02 -1.77
N PHE A 32 15.00 15.99 -2.77
CA PHE A 32 14.68 16.45 -4.11
C PHE A 32 13.72 15.49 -4.80
N HIS A 33 13.06 15.99 -5.84
CA HIS A 33 12.10 15.19 -6.61
C HIS A 33 12.77 13.92 -7.16
N GLY A 34 12.09 12.77 -7.02
CA GLY A 34 12.65 11.46 -7.40
C GLY A 34 13.59 10.83 -6.36
N TYR A 35 13.62 11.35 -5.13
CA TYR A 35 14.34 10.73 -4.02
C TYR A 35 13.48 10.68 -2.75
N VAL A 36 13.54 9.56 -2.05
CA VAL A 36 12.81 9.28 -0.81
C VAL A 36 13.73 8.61 0.21
N GLY A 37 13.21 8.33 1.40
CA GLY A 37 13.98 7.81 2.54
C GLY A 37 14.31 8.88 3.57
N ALA A 38 14.82 8.46 4.74
CA ALA A 38 15.10 9.37 5.85
C ALA A 38 16.24 10.35 5.53
N PHE A 39 17.15 9.97 4.63
CA PHE A 39 18.31 10.73 4.19
C PHE A 39 18.38 10.85 2.67
N CYS A 40 17.26 10.72 1.96
CA CYS A 40 17.20 10.79 0.49
C CYS A 40 18.12 9.79 -0.21
N GLU A 41 18.31 8.63 0.42
CA GLU A 41 19.17 7.54 -0.06
C GLU A 41 18.49 6.70 -1.15
N ILE A 42 17.16 6.68 -1.19
CA ILE A 42 16.37 5.88 -2.12
C ILE A 42 16.02 6.76 -3.32
N SER A 43 16.39 6.33 -4.52
CA SER A 43 15.88 6.94 -5.76
C SER A 43 14.46 6.44 -6.01
N ASP A 44 13.49 7.34 -5.91
CA ASP A 44 12.10 7.15 -6.34
C ASP A 44 12.04 7.30 -7.88
N ASP A 45 12.82 6.45 -8.54
CA ASP A 45 12.85 6.40 -9.99
C ASP A 45 11.66 5.55 -10.44
N PRO A 46 10.76 6.07 -11.30
CA PRO A 46 9.59 5.32 -11.76
C PRO A 46 9.97 4.07 -12.57
N SER A 47 11.24 3.93 -12.96
CA SER A 47 11.80 2.70 -13.53
C SER A 47 11.96 1.55 -12.51
N ASN A 48 11.94 1.86 -11.20
CA ASN A 48 11.95 0.88 -10.11
C ASN A 48 10.53 0.57 -9.63
N PHE A 49 9.59 0.40 -10.56
CA PHE A 49 8.27 -0.15 -10.26
C PHE A 49 8.43 -1.52 -9.62
N ASN A 50 8.24 -1.59 -8.31
CA ASN A 50 8.31 -2.84 -7.58
C ASN A 50 7.02 -3.64 -7.82
N TRP A 51 7.10 -4.54 -8.80
CA TRP A 51 6.06 -5.48 -9.19
C TRP A 51 5.50 -6.27 -8.01
N ALA A 52 6.26 -6.44 -6.92
CA ALA A 52 5.75 -7.07 -5.69
C ALA A 52 4.51 -6.35 -5.13
N HIS A 53 4.46 -5.02 -5.15
CA HIS A 53 3.32 -4.25 -4.64
C HIS A 53 2.10 -4.33 -5.57
N ALA A 54 2.31 -4.24 -6.89
CA ALA A 54 1.23 -4.37 -7.86
C ALA A 54 0.65 -5.79 -7.91
N ILE A 55 1.51 -6.81 -7.82
CA ILE A 55 1.10 -8.21 -7.74
C ILE A 55 0.32 -8.47 -6.44
N SER A 56 0.72 -7.87 -5.32
CA SER A 56 -0.03 -7.98 -4.05
C SER A 56 -1.47 -7.47 -4.17
N MET A 57 -1.69 -6.34 -4.86
CA MET A 57 -3.04 -5.81 -5.08
C MET A 57 -3.88 -6.71 -6.00
N LEU A 58 -3.29 -7.29 -7.05
CA LEU A 58 -3.96 -8.22 -7.95
C LEU A 58 -4.32 -9.54 -7.26
N ILE A 59 -3.40 -10.12 -6.47
CA ILE A 59 -3.66 -11.35 -5.72
C ILE A 59 -4.79 -11.13 -4.72
N GLY A 60 -4.79 -10.00 -4.00
CA GLY A 60 -5.87 -9.66 -3.06
C GLY A 60 -7.23 -9.57 -3.73
N PHE A 61 -7.30 -8.94 -4.91
CA PHE A 61 -8.54 -8.82 -5.68
C PHE A 61 -9.03 -10.19 -6.19
N ILE A 62 -8.13 -11.03 -6.72
CA ILE A 62 -8.46 -12.39 -7.19
C ILE A 62 -8.98 -13.26 -6.04
N LEU A 63 -8.31 -13.25 -4.88
CA LEU A 63 -8.75 -13.98 -3.69
C LEU A 63 -10.12 -13.48 -3.22
N GLY A 64 -10.35 -12.17 -3.24
CA GLY A 64 -11.65 -11.58 -2.91
C GLY A 64 -12.77 -12.06 -3.84
N LEU A 65 -12.54 -12.08 -5.16
CA LEU A 65 -13.51 -12.57 -6.14
C LEU A 65 -13.81 -14.06 -5.98
N ILE A 66 -12.79 -14.87 -5.66
CA ILE A 66 -12.97 -16.31 -5.40
C ILE A 66 -13.85 -16.51 -4.16
N ILE A 67 -13.59 -15.80 -3.07
CA ILE A 67 -14.37 -15.90 -1.83
C ILE A 67 -15.83 -15.47 -2.06
N MET A 68 -16.05 -14.38 -2.78
CA MET A 68 -17.40 -13.93 -3.12
C MET A 68 -18.13 -14.94 -4.00
N SER A 69 -17.43 -15.54 -4.98
CA SER A 69 -18.02 -16.54 -5.87
C SER A 69 -18.42 -17.82 -5.12
N THR A 70 -17.57 -18.31 -4.21
CA THR A 70 -17.89 -19.52 -3.42
C THR A 70 -19.06 -19.27 -2.47
N ALA A 71 -19.13 -18.09 -1.85
CA ALA A 71 -20.27 -17.70 -1.02
C ALA A 71 -21.58 -17.68 -1.81
N ILE A 72 -21.58 -17.13 -3.03
CA ILE A 72 -22.76 -17.12 -3.91
C ILE A 72 -23.18 -18.56 -4.28
N ILE A 73 -22.24 -19.43 -4.65
CA ILE A 73 -22.53 -20.82 -5.02
C ILE A 73 -23.15 -21.60 -3.84
N VAL A 74 -22.57 -21.47 -2.65
CA VAL A 74 -23.10 -22.12 -1.43
C VAL A 74 -24.48 -21.59 -1.11
N TRP A 75 -24.68 -20.27 -1.20
CA TRP A 75 -25.97 -19.66 -0.94
C TRP A 75 -27.03 -20.09 -1.96
N TRP A 76 -26.69 -20.19 -3.24
CA TRP A 76 -27.58 -20.74 -4.27
C TRP A 76 -27.96 -22.19 -3.98
N LYS A 77 -26.99 -23.04 -3.63
CA LYS A 77 -27.26 -24.44 -3.26
C LYS A 77 -28.19 -24.55 -2.05
N PHE A 78 -28.02 -23.69 -1.06
CA PHE A 78 -28.90 -23.63 0.11
C PHE A 78 -30.30 -23.10 -0.26
N TYR A 79 -30.36 -22.03 -1.05
CA TYR A 79 -31.60 -21.43 -1.52
C TYR A 79 -32.42 -22.39 -2.38
N THR A 80 -31.77 -23.12 -3.30
CA THR A 80 -32.43 -24.14 -4.12
C THR A 80 -32.98 -25.26 -3.27
N LYS A 81 -32.21 -25.75 -2.29
CA LYS A 81 -32.64 -26.79 -1.35
C LYS A 81 -33.83 -26.34 -0.50
N LYS A 82 -33.85 -25.06 -0.07
CA LYS A 82 -34.96 -24.50 0.70
C LYS A 82 -36.24 -24.41 -0.15
N ARG A 83 -36.16 -23.98 -1.42
CA ARG A 83 -37.33 -23.93 -2.30
C ARG A 83 -37.97 -25.30 -2.54
N GLU A 84 -37.18 -26.37 -2.56
CA GLU A 84 -37.73 -27.73 -2.74
C GLU A 84 -38.62 -28.15 -1.58
N GLN A 85 -38.34 -27.72 -0.35
CA GLN A 85 -39.20 -28.01 0.80
C GLN A 85 -40.51 -27.21 0.79
N GLU A 86 -40.47 -25.94 0.36
CA GLU A 86 -41.68 -25.12 0.20
C GLU A 86 -42.63 -25.69 -0.87
N HIS A 87 -42.11 -26.34 -1.91
CA HIS A 87 -42.93 -26.99 -2.94
C HIS A 87 -43.63 -28.28 -2.46
N VAL A 88 -43.10 -28.96 -1.45
CA VAL A 88 -43.71 -30.18 -0.87
C VAL A 88 -44.76 -29.82 0.19
N GLU A 89 -44.58 -28.72 0.90
CA GLU A 89 -45.58 -28.26 1.89
C GLU A 89 -46.78 -27.55 1.25
N ASN A 90 -46.63 -27.04 0.01
CA ASN A 90 -47.68 -26.33 -0.73
C ASN A 90 -48.26 -27.14 -1.91
N SER A 91 -48.07 -28.47 -1.91
CA SER A 91 -48.67 -29.44 -2.84
C SER A 91 -49.46 -30.51 -2.09
#